data_AF-A0A444DGN1-F1
#
_entry.id   AF-A0A444DGN1-F1
#
_cell.length_a   1.000
_cell.length_b   1.000
_cell.length_c   1.000
_cell.angle_alpha   90.00
_cell.angle_beta   90.00
_cell.angle_gamma   90.00
#
_symmetry.space_group_name_H-M   'P 1'
#
loop_
_entity.id
_entity.type
_entity.pdbx_description
1 polymer ?
#
loop_
_entity_poly.entity_id
_entity_poly.type
_entity_poly.pdbx_seq_one_letter_code
_entity_poly.pdbx_strand_id
1 'polypeptide(L)'
;MNVCYWHLQNMLQMGIIVGGWDKYEGGQIYSVPLGGTILKQPFTIGGTSCYYFPSKMQKLVVKAVSLAIARDGASGGVVRTVIINADGVTRNFYSGDSLPLWHEELEPHNSLLDILSSGSPEPMST
;
A
#
# COMPACT_ATOMS: atom_id res chain seq x y z
N MET A 1 7.61 -12.94 -20.44
CA MET A 1 6.88 -11.70 -20.78
C MET A 1 5.83 -11.88 -21.87
N ASN A 2 6.03 -12.75 -22.87
CA ASN A 2 5.04 -13.00 -23.95
C ASN A 2 3.72 -13.66 -23.50
N VAL A 3 3.76 -14.43 -22.41
CA VAL A 3 2.56 -15.09 -21.85
C VAL A 3 1.55 -14.09 -21.31
N CYS A 4 2.01 -12.97 -20.74
CA CYS A 4 1.13 -11.98 -20.13
C CYS A 4 0.39 -11.16 -21.19
N TYR A 5 1.06 -10.73 -22.26
CA TYR A 5 0.45 -9.89 -23.30
C TYR A 5 -0.70 -10.61 -24.03
N TRP A 6 -0.49 -11.87 -24.43
CA TRP A 6 -1.49 -12.64 -25.18
C TRP A 6 -2.72 -12.99 -24.34
N HIS A 7 -2.53 -13.33 -23.06
CA HIS A 7 -3.62 -13.73 -22.17
C HIS A 7 -4.34 -12.53 -21.52
N LEU A 8 -3.65 -11.41 -21.21
CA LEU A 8 -4.31 -10.18 -20.69
C LEU A 8 -5.31 -9.59 -21.70
N GLN A 9 -4.98 -9.66 -23.00
CA GLN A 9 -5.81 -9.09 -24.05
C GLN A 9 -7.10 -9.89 -24.31
N ASN A 10 -7.08 -11.22 -24.14
CA ASN A 10 -8.16 -12.09 -24.63
C ASN A 10 -8.93 -12.86 -23.53
N MET A 11 -8.34 -13.11 -22.35
CA MET A 11 -8.97 -14.00 -21.35
C MET A 11 -8.84 -13.55 -19.89
N LEU A 12 -7.88 -12.69 -19.55
CA LEU A 12 -7.63 -12.25 -18.17
C LEU A 12 -7.78 -10.73 -18.05
N GLN A 13 -8.86 -10.27 -17.42
CA GLN A 13 -9.00 -8.88 -16.97
C GLN A 13 -8.09 -8.63 -15.75
N MET A 14 -6.78 -8.55 -15.96
CA MET A 14 -5.80 -8.39 -14.89
C MET A 14 -4.84 -7.23 -15.18
N GLY A 15 -4.79 -6.27 -14.26
CA GLY A 15 -3.70 -5.29 -14.20
C GLY A 15 -2.55 -5.85 -13.38
N ILE A 16 -1.31 -5.72 -13.85
CA ILE A 16 -0.11 -6.20 -13.16
C ILE A 16 0.78 -5.01 -12.84
N ILE A 17 1.31 -4.98 -11.62
CA ILE A 17 2.38 -4.07 -11.22
C ILE A 17 3.64 -4.91 -10.98
N VAL A 18 4.74 -4.52 -11.63
CA VAL A 18 6.04 -5.16 -11.49
C VAL A 18 7.02 -4.13 -10.91
N GLY A 19 7.45 -4.35 -9.68
CA GLY A 19 8.48 -3.55 -9.02
C GLY A 19 9.71 -4.39 -8.71
N GLY A 20 10.91 -3.83 -8.89
CA GLY A 20 12.16 -4.52 -8.61
C GLY A 20 13.33 -3.56 -8.48
N TRP A 21 14.48 -4.10 -8.12
CA TRP A 21 15.74 -3.37 -8.08
C TRP A 21 16.80 -4.14 -8.87
N ASP A 22 17.57 -3.44 -9.68
CA ASP A 22 18.73 -3.97 -10.38
C ASP A 22 19.96 -3.07 -10.20
N LYS A 23 21.16 -3.62 -10.45
CA LYS A 23 22.43 -2.94 -10.21
C LYS A 23 22.78 -1.85 -11.23
N TYR A 24 22.12 -1.80 -12.38
CA TYR A 24 22.42 -0.87 -13.46
C TYR A 24 21.51 0.35 -13.41
N GLU A 25 20.22 0.12 -13.23
CA GLU A 25 19.18 1.14 -13.29
C GLU A 25 18.52 1.41 -11.93
N GLY A 26 18.90 0.67 -10.89
CA GLY A 26 18.37 0.82 -9.56
C GLY A 26 16.93 0.31 -9.44
N GLY A 27 16.13 1.01 -8.64
CA GLY A 27 14.74 0.68 -8.40
C GLY A 27 13.85 1.05 -9.59
N GLN A 28 13.09 0.10 -10.13
CA GLN A 28 12.20 0.30 -11.26
C GLN A 28 10.79 -0.23 -10.96
N ILE A 29 9.78 0.48 -11.47
CA ILE A 29 8.37 0.09 -11.39
C ILE A 29 7.76 0.16 -12.79
N TYR A 30 7.07 -0.91 -13.17
CA TYR A 30 6.32 -1.03 -14.40
C TYR A 30 4.87 -1.34 -14.09
N SER A 31 3.96 -0.56 -14.67
CA SER A 31 2.53 -0.83 -14.66
C SER A 31 2.11 -1.43 -15.98
N VAL A 32 1.34 -2.51 -15.92
CA VAL A 32 0.73 -3.19 -17.06
C VAL A 32 -0.78 -3.20 -16.85
N PRO A 33 -1.50 -2.14 -17.28
CA PRO A 33 -2.95 -2.09 -17.18
C PRO A 33 -3.64 -3.10 -18.12
N LEU A 34 -4.96 -3.25 -17.96
CA LEU A 34 -5.78 -3.98 -18.94
C LEU A 34 -5.54 -3.39 -20.34
N GLY A 35 -5.05 -4.21 -21.25
CA GLY A 35 -4.60 -3.79 -22.58
C GLY A 35 -3.12 -4.09 -22.85
N GLY A 36 -2.34 -4.46 -21.83
CA GLY A 36 -0.99 -5.01 -22.03
C GLY A 36 0.09 -3.98 -22.38
N THR A 37 -0.21 -2.68 -22.33
CA THR A 37 0.78 -1.61 -22.43
C THR A 37 1.74 -1.69 -21.24
N ILE A 38 3.04 -1.47 -21.44
CA ILE A 38 4.03 -1.48 -20.36
C ILE A 38 4.51 -0.05 -20.13
N LEU A 39 4.24 0.50 -18.94
CA LEU A 39 4.59 1.87 -18.57
C LEU A 39 5.57 1.89 -17.40
N LYS A 40 6.79 2.42 -17.61
CA LYS A 40 7.74 2.72 -16.52
C LYS A 40 7.24 3.96 -15.78
N GLN A 41 6.98 3.84 -14.48
CA GLN A 41 6.46 4.94 -13.67
C GLN A 41 7.30 5.12 -12.39
N PRO A 42 7.43 6.36 -11.86
CA PRO A 42 8.14 6.59 -10.60
C PRO A 42 7.38 6.02 -9.39
N PHE A 43 6.06 5.89 -9.51
CA PHE A 43 5.19 5.21 -8.56
C PHE A 43 3.99 4.64 -9.32
N THR A 44 3.34 3.62 -8.77
CA THR A 44 2.09 3.12 -9.35
C THR A 44 1.16 2.62 -8.27
N ILE A 45 -0.13 2.70 -8.57
CA ILE A 45 -1.24 2.29 -7.69
C ILE A 45 -2.13 1.38 -8.53
N GLY A 46 -2.50 0.22 -7.98
CA GLY A 46 -3.37 -0.74 -8.64
C GLY A 46 -4.18 -1.50 -7.61
N GLY A 47 -5.51 -1.39 -7.68
CA GLY A 47 -6.40 -1.85 -6.62
C GLY A 47 -6.00 -1.28 -5.25
N THR A 48 -6.02 -2.10 -4.21
CA THR A 48 -5.60 -1.76 -2.83
C THR A 48 -4.07 -1.68 -2.66
N SER A 49 -3.29 -1.89 -3.72
CA SER A 49 -1.82 -1.95 -3.64
C SER A 49 -1.16 -0.67 -4.16
N CYS A 50 -0.08 -0.24 -3.49
CA CYS A 50 0.74 0.89 -3.92
C CYS A 50 2.23 0.56 -3.84
N TYR A 51 2.99 0.99 -4.88
CA TYR A 51 4.43 0.80 -5.00
C TYR A 51 5.13 2.16 -5.10
N TYR A 52 6.15 2.38 -4.25
CA TYR A 52 6.85 3.65 -4.15
C TYR A 52 8.34 3.47 -3.80
N PHE A 53 9.21 4.24 -4.45
CA PHE A 53 10.62 4.45 -4.07
C PHE A 53 10.72 5.89 -3.56
N PRO A 54 11.08 6.19 -2.28
CA PRO A 54 12.14 5.59 -1.45
C PRO A 54 11.75 5.19 0.00
N SER A 55 12.74 4.66 0.74
CA SER A 55 12.66 4.07 2.10
C SER A 55 11.96 4.91 3.19
N LYS A 56 11.95 6.25 3.07
CA LYS A 56 11.31 7.14 4.07
C LYS A 56 9.78 7.19 4.00
N MET A 57 9.16 6.57 3.00
CA MET A 57 7.71 6.66 2.77
C MET A 57 6.92 5.41 3.15
N GLN A 58 7.53 4.43 3.82
CA GLN A 58 6.82 3.25 4.33
C GLN A 58 5.60 3.63 5.19
N LYS A 59 5.76 4.63 6.07
CA LYS A 59 4.64 5.15 6.89
C LYS A 59 3.54 5.78 6.04
N LEU A 60 3.88 6.41 4.92
CA LEU A 60 2.89 7.00 4.02
C LEU A 60 2.15 5.91 3.24
N VAL A 61 2.86 4.88 2.76
CA VAL A 61 2.29 3.71 2.09
C VAL A 61 1.29 3.02 3.01
N VAL A 62 1.68 2.73 4.25
CA VAL A 62 0.77 2.10 5.23
C VAL A 62 -0.45 2.98 5.51
N LYS A 63 -0.27 4.30 5.68
CA LYS A 63 -1.39 5.25 5.87
C LYS A 63 -2.33 5.32 4.67
N ALA A 64 -1.79 5.36 3.45
CA ALA A 64 -2.58 5.41 2.23
C ALA A 64 -3.39 4.13 2.03
N VAL A 65 -2.79 2.97 2.30
CA VAL A 65 -3.49 1.68 2.21
C VAL A 65 -4.53 1.53 3.33
N SER A 66 -4.24 1.96 4.56
CA SER A 66 -5.24 1.95 5.63
C SER A 66 -6.43 2.85 5.31
N LEU A 67 -6.19 4.01 4.67
CA LEU A 67 -7.27 4.90 4.25
C LEU A 67 -8.10 4.26 3.12
N ALA A 68 -7.45 3.54 2.21
CA ALA A 68 -8.15 2.79 1.16
C ALA A 68 -9.01 1.67 1.77
N ILE A 69 -8.49 0.91 2.74
CA ILE A 69 -9.26 -0.12 3.46
C ILE A 69 -10.48 0.48 4.16
N ALA A 70 -10.33 1.61 4.85
CA ALA A 70 -11.44 2.25 5.54
C ALA A 70 -12.55 2.76 4.60
N ARG A 71 -12.22 3.09 3.35
CA ARG A 71 -13.15 3.69 2.37
C ARG A 71 -13.70 2.71 1.34
N ASP A 72 -12.94 1.67 1.02
CA ASP A 72 -13.29 0.68 0.01
C ASP A 72 -13.69 -0.62 0.69
N GLY A 73 -15.00 -0.92 0.71
CA GLY A 73 -15.53 -2.15 1.31
C GLY A 73 -15.05 -3.45 0.64
N ALA A 74 -14.43 -3.38 -0.55
CA ALA A 74 -13.78 -4.53 -1.17
C ALA A 74 -12.35 -4.78 -0.64
N SER A 75 -11.79 -3.81 0.09
CA SER A 75 -10.44 -3.83 0.67
C SER A 75 -10.49 -4.09 2.18
N GLY A 76 -9.54 -4.87 2.74
CA GLY A 76 -9.55 -5.12 4.18
C GLY A 76 -8.51 -6.09 4.73
N GLY A 77 -8.55 -6.28 6.05
CA GLY A 77 -7.79 -7.29 6.78
C GLY A 77 -6.41 -6.82 7.24
N VAL A 78 -5.42 -6.84 6.35
CA VAL A 78 -4.00 -6.65 6.73
C VAL A 78 -3.25 -5.86 5.67
N VAL A 79 -2.22 -5.11 6.07
CA VAL A 79 -1.33 -4.42 5.13
C VAL A 79 0.00 -5.17 5.06
N ARG A 80 0.39 -5.55 3.84
CA ARG A 80 1.69 -6.19 3.57
C ARG A 80 2.53 -5.24 2.72
N THR A 81 3.76 -5.00 3.14
CA THR A 81 4.71 -4.17 2.40
C THR A 81 5.98 -4.95 2.13
N VAL A 82 6.59 -4.70 0.97
CA VAL A 82 7.88 -5.27 0.59
C VAL A 82 8.77 -4.13 0.12
N ILE A 83 9.96 -4.03 0.70
CA ILE A 83 10.99 -3.06 0.33
C ILE A 83 12.09 -3.84 -0.37
N ILE A 84 12.40 -3.45 -1.61
CA ILE A 84 13.42 -4.08 -2.45
C ILE A 84 14.47 -3.03 -2.77
N ASN A 85 15.69 -3.21 -2.25
CA ASN A 85 16.82 -2.31 -2.46
C ASN A 85 18.09 -3.12 -2.77
N ALA A 86 19.22 -2.43 -2.96
CA ALA A 86 20.54 -3.04 -3.15
C ALA A 86 20.91 -4.04 -2.03
N ASP A 87 20.51 -3.74 -0.79
CA ASP A 87 20.82 -4.55 0.39
C ASP A 87 19.98 -5.85 0.48
N GLY A 88 18.91 -5.94 -0.31
CA GLY A 88 18.03 -7.11 -0.36
C GLY A 88 16.55 -6.77 -0.24
N VAL A 89 15.79 -7.75 0.26
CA VAL A 89 14.31 -7.71 0.33
C VAL A 89 13.85 -7.76 1.78
N THR A 90 13.18 -6.70 2.23
CA THR A 90 12.56 -6.62 3.56
C THR A 90 11.05 -6.71 3.42
N ARG A 91 10.43 -7.66 4.13
CA ARG A 91 8.97 -7.86 4.12
C ARG A 91 8.42 -7.45 5.48
N ASN A 92 7.39 -6.61 5.49
CA ASN A 92 6.70 -6.21 6.72
C ASN A 92 5.22 -6.57 6.64
N PHE A 93 4.67 -6.94 7.78
CA PHE A 93 3.28 -7.32 7.96
C PHE A 93 2.66 -6.46 9.06
N TYR A 94 1.52 -5.84 8.75
CA TYR A 94 0.74 -5.03 9.67
C TYR A 94 -0.65 -5.66 9.83
N SER A 95 -0.98 -6.06 11.06
CA SER A 95 -2.32 -6.54 11.39
C SER A 95 -3.32 -5.39 11.27
N GLY A 96 -4.58 -5.69 10.92
CA GLY A 96 -5.65 -4.69 10.86
C GLY A 96 -5.76 -3.87 12.14
N ASP A 97 -5.63 -4.52 13.31
CA ASP A 97 -5.69 -3.89 14.63
C ASP A 97 -4.55 -2.88 14.89
N SER A 98 -3.46 -2.99 14.14
CA SER A 98 -2.29 -2.09 14.24
C SER A 98 -2.33 -0.94 13.23
N LEU A 99 -3.34 -0.91 12.35
CA LEU A 99 -3.51 0.15 11.38
C LEU A 99 -4.14 1.39 12.04
N PRO A 100 -3.82 2.60 11.55
CA PRO A 100 -4.49 3.79 12.03
C PRO A 100 -5.97 3.71 11.66
N LEU A 101 -6.84 3.91 12.67
CA LEU A 101 -8.28 4.02 12.48
C LEU A 101 -8.62 5.34 11.78
N TRP A 102 -9.62 5.28 10.91
CA TRP A 102 -10.13 6.46 10.19
C TRP A 102 -11.53 6.81 10.67
N HIS A 103 -12.02 8.01 10.31
CA HIS A 103 -13.23 8.61 10.86
C HIS A 103 -14.48 7.71 10.96
N GLU A 104 -14.63 6.73 10.07
CA GLU A 104 -15.79 5.82 10.03
C GLU A 104 -15.64 4.61 10.96
N GLU A 105 -14.42 4.34 11.43
CA GLU A 105 -14.07 3.25 12.36
C GLU A 105 -13.89 3.75 13.80
N LEU A 106 -13.94 5.08 14.02
CA LEU A 106 -13.89 5.66 15.36
C LEU A 106 -15.23 5.48 16.06
N GLU A 107 -15.18 5.20 17.36
CA GLU A 107 -16.37 5.12 18.20
C GLU A 107 -17.19 6.43 18.10
N PRO A 108 -18.51 6.36 17.99
CA PRO A 108 -19.35 7.55 17.96
C PRO A 108 -19.22 8.30 19.29
N HIS A 109 -18.66 9.51 19.22
CA HIS A 109 -18.53 10.39 20.37
C HIS A 109 -19.72 11.37 20.42
N ASN A 110 -20.33 11.51 21.60
CA ASN A 110 -21.48 12.39 21.80
C ASN A 110 -21.10 13.88 21.83
N SER A 111 -19.81 14.20 22.01
CA SER A 111 -19.30 15.56 22.07
C SER A 111 -17.88 15.66 21.53
N LEU A 112 -17.54 16.82 20.96
CA LEU A 112 -16.17 17.15 20.55
C LEU A 112 -15.18 17.16 21.74
N LEU A 113 -15.67 17.40 22.96
CA LEU A 113 -14.87 17.36 24.19
C LEU A 113 -14.39 15.94 24.53
N ASP A 114 -15.15 14.91 24.15
CA ASP A 114 -14.79 13.51 24.41
C ASP A 114 -13.63 13.06 23.51
N ILE A 115 -13.55 13.61 22.29
CA ILE A 115 -12.46 13.37 21.32
C ILE A 115 -11.17 14.05 21.76
N LEU A 116 -11.25 15.27 22.32
CA LEU A 116 -10.07 15.99 22.80
C LEU A 116 -9.50 15.36 24.09
N SER A 117 -10.34 14.69 24.87
CA SER A 117 -9.95 14.02 26.11
C SER A 117 -9.26 12.67 25.87
N SER A 118 -9.39 12.07 24.67
CA SER A 118 -8.75 10.79 24.30
C SER A 118 -7.36 10.96 23.65
N GLY A 119 -6.80 12.17 23.67
CA GLY A 119 -5.49 12.50 23.11
C GLY A 119 -4.31 11.95 23.92
N SER A 120 -3.68 10.90 23.37
CA SER A 120 -2.37 10.30 23.67
C SER A 120 -2.19 9.52 25.00
N PRO A 121 -1.80 8.24 24.96
CA PRO A 121 -1.21 7.60 26.15
C PRO A 121 0.19 8.20 26.35
N GLU A 122 0.39 8.86 27.48
CA GLU A 122 1.73 9.20 27.96
C GLU A 122 2.56 7.90 28.08
N PRO A 123 3.82 7.85 27.60
CA PRO A 123 4.67 6.71 27.84
C PRO A 123 4.94 6.64 29.35
N MET A 124 4.31 5.68 30.02
CA MET A 124 4.54 5.40 31.43
C MET A 124 5.98 4.93 31.60
N SER A 125 6.83 5.84 32.07
CA SER A 125 8.18 5.57 32.54
C SER A 125 8.10 4.82 33.86
N THR A 126 8.59 3.58 33.89
CA THR A 126 9.18 2.94 35.08
C THR A 126 10.35 2.08 34.65
#